data_AF-A0A930DX79-F1
#
_entry.id   AF-A0A930DX79-F1
#
_cell.length_a   1.000
_cell.length_b   1.000
_cell.length_c   1.000
_cell.angle_alpha   90.00
_cell.angle_beta   90.00
_cell.angle_gamma   90.00
#
_symmetry.space_group_name_H-M   'P 1'
#
loop_
_entity.id
_entity.type
_entity.pdbx_description
1 polymer ?
#
loop_
_entity_poly.entity_id
_entity_poly.type
_entity_poly.pdbx_seq_one_letter_code
_entity_poly.pdbx_strand_id
1 'polypeptide(L)'
;PVGDYEYSSNLISSGNGKNFLRYILSERLHGYFSDARFFGFIREEQLGFTAEKNIEKYGVHILTQSVALDRKEGDSIEYCALSRDPVVSSGEYDLQTNTMNPMIPLEIHYPLGEEQNIEGIRFEKIELEDGKLLQNFQGNMALYNYQTGGYDLLPSKDGTLEGEKLTPYLSEKKELNIRFVPKESNVSPQIRQYLPQIYVVAKEEA
;
A
#
# COMPACT_ATOMS: atom_id res chain seq x y z
N PRO A 1 -8.83 23.40 -24.51
CA PRO A 1 -8.64 24.40 -23.43
C PRO A 1 -8.08 23.73 -22.16
N VAL A 2 -7.09 24.35 -21.53
CA VAL A 2 -6.71 24.01 -20.14
C VAL A 2 -7.94 24.32 -19.27
N GLY A 3 -8.47 23.33 -18.55
CA GLY A 3 -9.51 23.56 -17.54
C GLY A 3 -10.97 23.23 -17.89
N ASP A 4 -11.25 22.35 -18.87
CA ASP A 4 -12.59 21.76 -18.95
C ASP A 4 -12.75 20.63 -17.91
N TYR A 5 -12.81 21.04 -16.63
CA TYR A 5 -12.89 20.13 -15.48
C TYR A 5 -14.15 19.28 -15.53
N GLU A 6 -15.24 19.78 -16.13
CA GLU A 6 -16.47 19.01 -16.30
C GLU A 6 -16.28 17.88 -17.30
N TYR A 7 -15.62 18.14 -18.43
CA TYR A 7 -15.27 17.08 -19.37
C TYR A 7 -14.33 16.06 -18.74
N SER A 8 -13.24 16.48 -18.08
CA SER A 8 -12.32 15.54 -17.41
C SER A 8 -13.00 14.75 -16.30
N SER A 9 -13.83 15.41 -15.50
CA SER A 9 -14.65 14.78 -14.45
C SER A 9 -15.61 13.76 -15.07
N ASN A 10 -16.35 14.12 -16.12
CA ASN A 10 -17.28 13.21 -16.79
C ASN A 10 -16.55 12.06 -17.50
N LEU A 11 -15.41 12.32 -18.12
CA LEU A 11 -14.57 11.29 -18.72
C LEU A 11 -14.12 10.28 -17.65
N ILE A 12 -13.65 10.76 -16.51
CA ILE A 12 -13.17 9.90 -15.41
C ILE A 12 -14.32 9.17 -14.71
N SER A 13 -15.46 9.84 -14.51
CA SER A 13 -16.55 9.36 -13.65
C SER A 13 -17.67 8.63 -14.40
N SER A 14 -17.73 8.70 -15.74
CA SER A 14 -18.80 8.09 -16.53
C SER A 14 -18.35 6.90 -17.38
N GLY A 15 -19.28 5.94 -17.55
CA GLY A 15 -19.25 4.86 -18.54
C GLY A 15 -17.88 4.20 -18.74
N ASN A 16 -17.36 4.30 -19.98
CA ASN A 16 -16.11 3.67 -20.41
C ASN A 16 -14.85 4.28 -19.79
N GLY A 17 -14.86 5.55 -19.42
CA GLY A 17 -13.67 6.19 -18.87
C GLY A 17 -13.41 5.80 -17.41
N LYS A 18 -14.45 5.47 -16.63
CA LYS A 18 -14.30 4.77 -15.34
C LYS A 18 -13.64 3.40 -15.50
N ASN A 19 -14.05 2.63 -16.51
CA ASN A 19 -13.44 1.32 -16.80
C ASN A 19 -11.99 1.44 -17.25
N PHE A 20 -11.68 2.46 -18.04
CA PHE A 20 -10.32 2.74 -18.51
C PHE A 20 -9.41 3.21 -17.38
N LEU A 21 -9.87 4.14 -16.52
CA LEU A 21 -9.15 4.52 -15.31
C LEU A 21 -8.92 3.29 -14.42
N ARG A 22 -9.94 2.46 -14.21
CA ARG A 22 -9.79 1.22 -13.44
C ARG A 22 -8.71 0.32 -14.02
N TYR A 23 -8.64 0.18 -15.34
CA TYR A 23 -7.60 -0.59 -16.03
C TYR A 23 -6.20 0.00 -15.81
N ILE A 24 -6.05 1.33 -15.89
CA ILE A 24 -4.74 1.98 -15.66
C ILE A 24 -4.33 1.84 -14.20
N LEU A 25 -5.25 2.08 -13.26
CA LEU A 25 -4.98 1.92 -11.83
C LEU A 25 -4.64 0.47 -11.51
N SER A 26 -5.32 -0.51 -12.10
CA SER A 26 -4.91 -1.90 -11.95
C SER A 26 -3.52 -2.10 -12.53
N GLU A 27 -3.31 -1.95 -13.84
CA GLU A 27 -2.06 -2.33 -14.51
C GLU A 27 -0.81 -1.54 -14.09
N ARG A 28 -0.98 -0.27 -13.68
CA ARG A 28 0.15 0.64 -13.43
C ARG A 28 0.42 0.92 -11.97
N LEU A 29 -0.54 0.64 -11.08
CA LEU A 29 -0.40 0.84 -9.63
C LEU A 29 -0.54 -0.48 -8.86
N HIS A 30 0.36 -1.43 -9.12
CA HIS A 30 0.49 -2.65 -8.34
C HIS A 30 1.61 -2.54 -7.30
N GLY A 31 1.32 -2.86 -6.04
CA GLY A 31 2.30 -2.87 -4.96
C GLY A 31 2.63 -1.47 -4.39
N TYR A 32 3.73 -1.40 -3.63
CA TYR A 32 4.17 -0.17 -2.98
C TYR A 32 4.90 0.77 -3.94
N PHE A 33 4.62 2.07 -3.84
CA PHE A 33 5.37 3.13 -4.51
C PHE A 33 5.78 4.19 -3.50
N SER A 34 7.06 4.53 -3.49
CA SER A 34 7.60 5.63 -2.67
C SER A 34 7.16 7.01 -3.17
N ASP A 35 6.81 7.09 -4.45
CA ASP A 35 6.61 8.35 -5.17
C ASP A 35 5.12 8.67 -5.33
N ALA A 36 4.81 9.97 -5.42
CA ALA A 36 3.51 10.41 -5.90
C ALA A 36 3.43 10.21 -7.41
N ARG A 37 2.32 9.65 -7.92
CA ARG A 37 2.07 9.58 -9.36
C ARG A 37 0.96 10.52 -9.79
N PHE A 38 1.27 11.35 -10.76
CA PHE A 38 0.31 12.20 -11.43
C PHE A 38 -0.17 11.54 -12.71
N PHE A 39 -1.47 11.63 -12.96
CA PHE A 39 -2.09 11.21 -14.22
C PHE A 39 -2.81 12.42 -14.82
N GLY A 40 -2.29 12.91 -15.94
CA GLY A 40 -2.91 13.97 -16.73
C GLY A 40 -3.63 13.38 -17.92
N PHE A 41 -4.88 13.78 -18.15
CA PHE A 41 -5.65 13.38 -19.33
C PHE A 41 -5.63 14.52 -20.35
N ILE A 42 -5.08 14.25 -21.53
CA ILE A 42 -5.00 15.21 -22.62
C ILE A 42 -5.98 14.78 -23.71
N ARG A 43 -6.89 15.69 -24.05
CA ARG A 43 -7.76 15.57 -25.21
C ARG A 43 -7.08 16.21 -26.41
N GLU A 44 -6.86 15.43 -27.46
CA GLU A 44 -6.51 15.97 -28.77
C GLU A 44 -7.78 16.11 -29.61
N GLU A 45 -8.10 17.34 -30.00
CA GLU A 45 -9.25 17.61 -30.87
C GLU A 45 -8.95 17.23 -32.33
N GLN A 46 -7.66 17.13 -32.72
CA GLN A 46 -7.22 16.66 -34.04
C GLN A 46 -5.85 15.95 -33.99
N LEU A 47 -5.83 14.66 -34.31
CA LEU A 47 -4.60 13.92 -34.61
C LEU A 47 -4.14 14.22 -36.05
N GLY A 48 -2.90 14.68 -36.25
CA GLY A 48 -2.40 15.16 -37.55
C GLY A 48 -2.57 14.18 -38.73
N PHE A 49 -2.55 12.87 -38.49
CA PHE A 49 -2.68 11.84 -39.53
C PHE A 49 -4.12 11.65 -40.06
N THR A 50 -5.08 12.40 -39.53
CA THR A 50 -6.52 12.16 -39.78
C THR A 50 -7.28 13.39 -40.28
N ALA A 51 -6.59 14.51 -40.49
CA ALA A 51 -7.20 15.80 -40.86
C ALA A 51 -8.07 15.71 -42.14
N GLU A 52 -7.78 14.77 -43.04
CA GLU A 52 -8.38 14.71 -44.37
C GLU A 52 -9.65 13.85 -44.50
N LYS A 53 -10.01 13.01 -43.52
CA LYS A 53 -11.00 11.93 -43.75
C LYS A 53 -12.40 12.09 -43.15
N ASN A 54 -12.76 13.21 -42.52
CA ASN A 54 -14.09 13.40 -41.89
C ASN A 54 -14.52 12.21 -40.98
N ILE A 55 -13.55 11.58 -40.31
CA ILE A 55 -13.78 10.47 -39.38
C ILE A 55 -14.09 11.08 -38.01
N GLU A 56 -15.16 10.65 -37.35
CA GLU A 56 -15.37 10.94 -35.92
C GLU A 56 -14.19 10.40 -35.11
N LYS A 57 -13.55 11.26 -34.32
CA LYS A 57 -12.35 10.90 -33.58
C LYS A 57 -12.54 11.17 -32.10
N TYR A 58 -12.32 10.12 -31.33
CA TYR A 58 -12.23 10.18 -29.88
C TYR A 58 -10.93 9.50 -29.48
N GLY A 59 -10.02 10.26 -28.89
CA GLY A 59 -8.73 9.78 -28.40
C GLY A 59 -8.37 10.54 -27.13
N VAL A 60 -7.89 9.82 -26.12
CA VAL A 60 -7.45 10.37 -24.84
C VAL A 60 -6.00 9.93 -24.66
N HIS A 61 -5.11 10.90 -24.51
CA HIS A 61 -3.72 10.64 -24.13
C HIS A 61 -3.59 10.75 -22.61
N ILE A 62 -2.77 9.89 -22.02
CA ILE A 62 -2.46 9.96 -20.60
C ILE A 62 -0.98 10.26 -20.45
N LEU A 63 -0.71 11.38 -19.80
CA LEU A 63 0.59 11.70 -19.29
C LEU A 63 0.69 11.14 -17.87
N THR A 64 1.69 10.31 -17.60
CA THR A 64 2.02 9.88 -16.25
C THR A 64 3.39 10.41 -15.87
N GLN A 65 3.50 10.95 -14.65
CA GLN A 65 4.77 11.41 -14.10
C GLN A 65 4.85 10.98 -12.64
N SER A 66 5.96 10.37 -12.27
CA SER A 66 6.31 10.14 -10.87
C SER A 66 7.04 11.36 -10.33
N VAL A 67 6.68 11.79 -9.13
CA VAL A 67 7.36 12.84 -8.37
C VAL A 67 7.85 12.20 -7.09
N ALA A 68 9.17 12.25 -6.88
CA ALA A 68 9.78 11.81 -5.64
C ALA A 68 9.18 12.63 -4.48
N LEU A 69 8.67 11.93 -3.47
CA LEU A 69 8.20 12.57 -2.25
C LEU A 69 9.38 12.71 -1.30
N ASP A 70 9.65 13.94 -0.87
CA ASP A 70 10.51 14.14 0.28
C ASP A 70 9.72 13.73 1.53
N ARG A 71 10.22 12.71 2.22
CA ARG A 71 9.65 12.19 3.46
C ARG A 71 10.53 12.48 4.67
N LYS A 72 11.48 13.40 4.50
CA LYS A 72 12.31 13.87 5.60
C LYS A 72 11.61 14.99 6.35
N GLU A 73 11.56 14.85 7.67
CA GLU A 73 11.20 15.93 8.59
C GLU A 73 12.36 16.10 9.58
N GLY A 74 13.15 17.17 9.38
CA GLY A 74 14.41 17.34 10.10
C GLY A 74 15.37 16.20 9.80
N ASP A 75 15.79 15.48 10.83
CA ASP A 75 16.74 14.36 10.73
C ASP A 75 16.05 12.99 10.61
N SER A 76 14.71 12.97 10.61
CA SER A 76 13.91 11.75 10.54
C SER A 76 13.35 11.54 9.13
N ILE A 77 13.27 10.28 8.71
CA ILE A 77 12.63 9.84 7.47
C ILE A 77 11.47 8.89 7.81
N GLU A 78 10.32 9.10 7.17
CA GLU A 78 9.19 8.17 7.23
C GLU A 78 9.10 7.34 5.94
N TYR A 79 8.89 6.03 6.05
CA TYR A 79 8.67 5.16 4.88
C TYR A 79 7.77 3.98 5.23
N CYS A 80 7.20 3.31 4.23
CA CYS A 80 6.42 2.10 4.47
C CYS A 80 7.36 0.89 4.58
N ALA A 81 7.04 -0.06 5.45
CA ALA A 81 7.77 -1.33 5.55
C ALA A 81 7.78 -2.10 4.21
N LEU A 82 6.78 -1.88 3.34
CA LEU A 82 6.71 -2.43 1.98
C LEU A 82 7.66 -1.75 0.97
N SER A 83 8.48 -0.80 1.42
CA SER A 83 9.62 -0.29 0.62
C SER A 83 10.65 -1.37 0.30
N ARG A 84 10.63 -2.47 1.07
CA ARG A 84 11.38 -3.70 0.82
C ARG A 84 10.40 -4.85 0.80
N ASP A 85 10.68 -5.85 -0.02
CA ASP A 85 9.80 -7.02 -0.14
C ASP A 85 9.79 -7.80 1.19
N PRO A 86 8.62 -8.00 1.81
CA PRO A 86 8.52 -8.82 3.00
C PRO A 86 8.67 -10.30 2.65
N VAL A 87 9.11 -11.09 3.63
CA VAL A 87 9.31 -12.54 3.50
C VAL A 87 8.21 -13.27 4.26
N VAL A 88 7.45 -14.10 3.56
CA VAL A 88 6.38 -14.92 4.16
C VAL A 88 7.00 -16.19 4.74
N SER A 89 6.83 -16.41 6.04
CA SER A 89 7.27 -17.65 6.70
C SER A 89 6.18 -18.71 6.74
N SER A 90 4.92 -18.32 6.89
CA SER A 90 3.79 -19.24 6.82
C SER A 90 2.51 -18.50 6.46
N GLY A 91 1.52 -19.22 5.92
CA GLY A 91 0.26 -18.64 5.47
C GLY A 91 0.28 -18.25 3.99
N GLU A 92 -0.70 -17.46 3.58
CA GLU A 92 -0.88 -17.02 2.19
C GLU A 92 -1.03 -15.50 2.13
N TYR A 93 -0.08 -14.84 1.50
CA TYR A 93 0.00 -13.38 1.37
C TYR A 93 0.24 -12.98 -0.08
N ASP A 94 -0.44 -11.91 -0.51
CA ASP A 94 -0.26 -11.28 -1.81
C ASP A 94 0.31 -9.87 -1.61
N LEU A 95 1.57 -9.71 -2.01
CA LEU A 95 2.33 -8.46 -1.91
C LEU A 95 1.74 -7.35 -2.78
N GLN A 96 1.20 -7.66 -3.96
CA GLN A 96 0.71 -6.63 -4.88
C GLN A 96 -0.51 -5.91 -4.34
N THR A 97 -1.31 -6.62 -3.55
CA THR A 97 -2.55 -6.12 -2.97
C THR A 97 -2.45 -5.89 -1.46
N ASN A 98 -1.33 -6.26 -0.83
CA ASN A 98 -1.15 -6.30 0.63
C ASN A 98 -2.29 -7.06 1.34
N THR A 99 -2.65 -8.24 0.82
CA THR A 99 -3.77 -9.03 1.36
C THR A 99 -3.36 -10.42 1.80
N MET A 100 -4.10 -10.99 2.75
CA MET A 100 -3.96 -12.36 3.22
C MET A 100 -5.21 -13.21 3.00
N ASN A 101 -5.03 -14.54 3.00
CA ASN A 101 -6.13 -15.50 3.10
C ASN A 101 -6.61 -15.59 4.57
N PRO A 102 -7.89 -15.32 4.88
CA PRO A 102 -8.39 -15.34 6.25
C PRO A 102 -8.55 -16.75 6.85
N MET A 103 -8.37 -17.81 6.07
CA MET A 103 -8.56 -19.20 6.55
C MET A 103 -7.40 -19.71 7.40
N ILE A 104 -6.21 -19.14 7.24
CA ILE A 104 -5.01 -19.58 7.94
C ILE A 104 -4.26 -18.38 8.51
N PRO A 105 -3.61 -18.51 9.68
CA PRO A 105 -2.70 -17.48 10.17
C PRO A 105 -1.58 -17.19 9.16
N LEU A 106 -1.12 -15.94 9.15
CA LEU A 106 -0.01 -15.48 8.33
C LEU A 106 1.14 -15.04 9.24
N GLU A 107 2.34 -15.55 8.99
CA GLU A 107 3.57 -15.03 9.57
C GLU A 107 4.43 -14.41 8.47
N ILE A 108 4.77 -13.14 8.68
CA ILE A 108 5.48 -12.33 7.70
C ILE A 108 6.57 -11.52 8.39
N HIS A 109 7.70 -11.45 7.71
CA HIS A 109 8.93 -10.79 8.13
C HIS A 109 9.11 -9.53 7.28
N TYR A 110 9.26 -8.39 7.92
CA TYR A 110 9.49 -7.11 7.25
C TYR A 110 10.92 -6.66 7.49
N PRO A 111 11.80 -6.70 6.47
CA PRO A 111 13.11 -6.06 6.53
C PRO A 111 12.90 -4.54 6.51
N LEU A 112 13.24 -3.84 7.59
CA LEU A 112 13.00 -2.41 7.67
C LEU A 112 14.21 -1.58 7.21
N GLY A 113 15.38 -2.19 7.03
CA GLY A 113 16.64 -1.54 6.64
C GLY A 113 17.65 -1.60 7.76
N GLU A 114 18.70 -2.40 7.58
CA GLU A 114 19.76 -2.62 8.59
C GLU A 114 20.52 -1.33 8.90
N GLU A 115 20.61 -0.43 7.92
CA GLU A 115 21.33 0.85 7.96
C GLU A 115 20.57 2.00 8.65
N GLN A 116 19.35 1.74 9.13
CA GLN A 116 18.47 2.78 9.66
C GLN A 116 18.35 2.68 11.18
N ASN A 117 18.42 3.83 11.86
CA ASN A 117 18.09 3.88 13.27
C ASN A 117 16.57 4.03 13.44
N ILE A 118 15.87 2.90 13.56
CA ILE A 118 14.41 2.87 13.68
C ILE A 118 13.97 3.39 15.04
N GLU A 119 13.21 4.48 15.03
CA GLU A 119 12.70 5.14 16.24
C GLU A 119 11.24 4.79 16.53
N GLY A 120 10.48 4.49 15.49
CA GLY A 120 9.03 4.28 15.59
C GLY A 120 8.44 3.43 14.48
N ILE A 121 7.33 2.76 14.80
CA ILE A 121 6.50 2.01 13.86
C ILE A 121 5.04 2.34 14.12
N ARG A 122 4.28 2.59 13.06
CA ARG A 122 2.84 2.89 13.09
C ARG A 122 2.07 1.94 12.18
N PHE A 123 1.03 1.31 12.74
CA PHE A 123 0.09 0.45 12.03
C PHE A 123 -1.15 1.25 11.65
N GLU A 124 -1.35 1.46 10.35
CA GLU A 124 -2.50 2.20 9.83
C GLU A 124 -3.47 1.28 9.09
N LYS A 125 -4.73 1.34 9.50
CA LYS A 125 -5.82 0.67 8.80
C LYS A 125 -6.43 1.63 7.79
N ILE A 126 -6.48 1.21 6.53
CA ILE A 126 -7.28 1.91 5.52
C ILE A 126 -8.72 1.44 5.65
N GLU A 127 -9.68 2.33 5.85
CA GLU A 127 -11.10 1.94 5.83
C GLU A 127 -11.53 1.60 4.40
N LEU A 128 -11.81 0.32 4.17
CA LEU A 128 -12.35 -0.15 2.90
C LEU A 128 -13.88 -0.01 2.93
N GLU A 129 -14.46 0.43 1.81
CA GLU A 129 -15.91 0.24 1.61
C GLU A 129 -16.22 -1.26 1.60
N ASP A 130 -17.34 -1.66 2.21
CA ASP A 130 -17.71 -3.07 2.39
C ASP A 130 -17.78 -3.83 1.05
N GLY A 131 -16.66 -4.48 0.72
CA GLY A 131 -16.51 -5.34 -0.44
C GLY A 131 -16.83 -6.80 -0.10
N LYS A 132 -17.61 -7.47 -0.95
CA LYS A 132 -17.93 -8.90 -0.75
C LYS A 132 -16.70 -9.82 -0.78
N LEU A 133 -15.64 -9.42 -1.48
CA LEU A 133 -14.44 -10.24 -1.72
C LEU A 133 -13.14 -9.64 -1.14
N LEU A 134 -13.17 -8.37 -0.72
CA LEU A 134 -12.05 -7.70 -0.09
C LEU A 134 -12.56 -7.00 1.15
N GLN A 135 -11.96 -7.33 2.29
CA GLN A 135 -12.34 -6.80 3.59
C GLN A 135 -11.08 -6.33 4.31
N ASN A 136 -11.23 -5.45 5.29
CA ASN A 136 -10.12 -5.21 6.19
C ASN A 136 -9.78 -6.45 7.00
N PHE A 137 -8.51 -6.56 7.39
CA PHE A 137 -8.08 -7.56 8.38
C PHE A 137 -8.95 -7.46 9.64
N GLN A 138 -9.48 -8.61 10.04
CA GLN A 138 -10.23 -8.77 11.28
C GLN A 138 -9.58 -9.89 12.06
N GLY A 139 -8.97 -9.57 13.19
CA GLY A 139 -8.21 -10.55 13.96
C GLY A 139 -7.23 -9.87 14.91
N ASN A 140 -6.29 -10.67 15.39
CA ASN A 140 -5.23 -10.21 16.26
C ASN A 140 -3.91 -10.15 15.50
N MET A 141 -3.13 -9.10 15.78
CA MET A 141 -1.73 -9.00 15.37
C MET A 141 -0.85 -9.27 16.58
N ALA A 142 0.15 -10.11 16.41
CA ALA A 142 1.16 -10.37 17.44
C ALA A 142 2.57 -10.16 16.87
N LEU A 143 3.42 -9.49 17.62
CA LEU A 143 4.80 -9.18 17.25
C LEU A 143 5.72 -10.19 17.92
N TYR A 144 6.71 -10.67 17.17
CA TYR A 144 7.73 -11.53 17.74
C TYR A 144 8.64 -10.71 18.66
N ASN A 145 8.78 -11.16 19.90
CA ASN A 145 9.66 -10.57 20.88
C ASN A 145 10.98 -11.34 20.89
N TYR A 146 12.04 -10.70 20.39
CA TYR A 146 13.38 -11.29 20.29
C TYR A 146 14.06 -11.50 21.65
N GLN A 147 13.57 -10.87 22.72
CA GLN A 147 14.10 -11.05 24.06
C GLN A 147 13.50 -12.28 24.76
N THR A 148 12.22 -12.57 24.51
CA THR A 148 11.52 -13.71 25.14
C THR A 148 11.43 -14.94 24.24
N GLY A 149 11.59 -14.76 22.93
CA GLY A 149 11.39 -15.79 21.92
C GLY A 149 9.91 -16.11 21.64
N GLY A 150 8.99 -15.31 22.19
CA GLY A 150 7.53 -15.47 22.07
C GLY A 150 6.87 -14.43 21.15
N TYR A 151 5.54 -14.48 21.07
CA TYR A 151 4.73 -13.50 20.37
C TYR A 151 3.87 -12.73 21.37
N ASP A 152 4.01 -11.40 21.38
CA ASP A 152 3.18 -10.50 22.18
C ASP A 152 2.07 -9.92 21.31
N LEU A 153 0.84 -9.83 21.81
CA LEU A 153 -0.20 -9.05 21.14
C LEU A 153 0.26 -7.60 21.00
N LEU A 154 -0.14 -6.94 19.91
CA LEU A 154 0.22 -5.54 19.66
C LEU A 154 0.01 -4.70 20.93
N PRO A 155 1.09 -4.17 21.55
CA PRO A 155 1.00 -3.56 22.87
C PRO A 155 0.18 -2.27 22.89
N SER A 156 0.13 -1.56 21.76
CA SER A 156 -0.54 -0.27 21.65
C SER A 156 -1.90 -0.37 20.97
N LYS A 157 -2.88 0.34 21.55
CA LYS A 157 -4.23 0.46 21.00
C LYS A 157 -4.33 1.42 19.82
N ASP A 158 -3.42 2.39 19.74
CA ASP A 158 -3.35 3.37 18.65
C ASP A 158 -2.50 2.90 17.47
N GLY A 159 -1.95 1.68 17.55
CA GLY A 159 -1.10 1.14 16.49
C GLY A 159 0.33 1.70 16.47
N THR A 160 0.79 2.43 17.49
CA THR A 160 2.13 3.05 17.48
C THR A 160 3.06 2.41 18.50
N LEU A 161 4.31 2.13 18.11
CA LEU A 161 5.39 1.62 18.95
C LEU A 161 6.66 2.43 18.71
N GLU A 162 7.22 3.01 19.78
CA GLU A 162 8.36 3.92 19.69
C GLU A 162 9.34 3.70 20.85
N GLY A 163 10.59 4.09 20.63
CA GLY A 163 11.65 4.07 21.63
C GLY A 163 11.84 2.69 22.29
N GLU A 164 11.98 2.67 23.61
CA GLU A 164 12.26 1.43 24.37
C GLU A 164 11.17 0.36 24.22
N LYS A 165 9.93 0.74 23.90
CA LYS A 165 8.83 -0.21 23.70
C LYS A 165 8.95 -0.97 22.39
N LEU A 166 9.64 -0.40 21.40
CA LEU A 166 9.87 -1.04 20.11
C LEU A 166 11.04 -2.01 20.16
N THR A 167 12.05 -1.72 20.98
CA THR A 167 13.32 -2.47 21.07
C THR A 167 13.16 -4.00 21.13
N PRO A 168 12.23 -4.58 21.92
CA PRO A 168 12.09 -6.04 21.99
C PRO A 168 11.63 -6.69 20.69
N TYR A 169 11.03 -5.91 19.78
CA TYR A 169 10.35 -6.40 18.58
C TYR A 169 11.16 -6.23 17.29
N LEU A 170 12.36 -5.67 17.38
CA LEU A 170 13.29 -5.56 16.27
C LEU A 170 14.42 -6.58 16.40
N SER A 171 14.74 -7.26 15.31
CA SER A 171 15.93 -8.10 15.25
C SER A 171 17.21 -7.26 15.27
N GLU A 172 18.36 -7.91 15.45
CA GLU A 172 19.67 -7.27 15.25
C GLU A 172 19.81 -6.65 13.85
N LYS A 173 19.11 -7.21 12.86
CA LYS A 173 19.05 -6.75 11.47
C LYS A 173 17.91 -5.79 11.19
N LYS A 174 17.28 -5.23 12.23
CA LYS A 174 16.16 -4.29 12.10
C LYS A 174 14.98 -4.90 11.32
N GLU A 175 14.70 -6.17 11.58
CA GLU A 175 13.53 -6.86 11.01
C GLU A 175 12.39 -6.89 12.02
N LEU A 176 11.16 -6.77 11.51
CA LEU A 176 9.94 -6.88 12.29
C LEU A 176 9.17 -8.13 11.85
N ASN A 177 8.92 -9.05 12.78
CA ASN A 177 8.15 -10.26 12.51
C ASN A 177 6.76 -10.15 13.12
N ILE A 178 5.75 -10.36 12.29
CA ILE A 178 4.35 -10.23 12.68
C ILE A 178 3.59 -11.50 12.33
N ARG A 179 2.81 -11.97 13.30
CA ARG A 179 1.79 -12.99 13.11
C ARG A 179 0.41 -12.33 13.06
N PHE A 180 -0.26 -12.47 11.93
CA PHE A 180 -1.66 -12.12 11.73
C PHE A 180 -2.51 -13.36 11.98
N VAL A 181 -3.38 -13.31 12.98
CA VAL A 181 -4.31 -14.37 13.31
C VAL A 181 -5.73 -13.89 12.98
N PRO A 182 -6.31 -14.34 11.86
CA PRO A 182 -7.68 -13.98 11.50
C PRO A 182 -8.67 -14.41 12.57
N LYS A 183 -9.73 -13.62 12.73
CA LYS A 183 -10.86 -13.99 13.58
C LYS A 183 -11.55 -15.21 12.99
N GLU A 184 -11.70 -16.27 13.79
CA GLU A 184 -12.41 -17.48 13.37
C GLU A 184 -13.78 -17.13 12.80
N SER A 185 -13.97 -17.47 11.53
CA SER A 185 -15.22 -17.25 10.82
C SER A 185 -15.29 -18.19 9.61
N ASN A 186 -16.51 -18.56 9.20
CA ASN A 186 -16.76 -19.36 8.00
C ASN A 186 -16.58 -18.49 6.75
N VAL A 187 -15.40 -17.90 6.58
CA VAL A 187 -15.09 -17.02 5.45
C VAL A 187 -14.85 -17.88 4.22
N SER A 188 -15.40 -17.47 3.08
CA SER A 188 -15.11 -18.09 1.79
C SER A 188 -13.62 -17.97 1.46
N PRO A 189 -12.99 -18.99 0.81
CA PRO A 189 -11.58 -18.90 0.40
C PRO A 189 -11.35 -17.82 -0.66
N GLN A 190 -12.43 -17.29 -1.25
CA GLN A 190 -12.38 -16.21 -2.25
C GLN A 190 -12.26 -14.83 -1.60
N ILE A 191 -12.50 -14.70 -0.29
CA ILE A 191 -12.37 -13.43 0.42
C ILE A 191 -10.91 -13.21 0.78
N ARG A 192 -10.39 -12.04 0.46
CA ARG A 192 -9.07 -11.56 0.87
C ARG A 192 -9.21 -10.52 1.98
N GLN A 193 -8.27 -10.51 2.91
CA GLN A 193 -8.20 -9.50 3.97
C GLN A 193 -7.01 -8.57 3.75
N TYR A 194 -7.29 -7.27 3.61
CA TYR A 194 -6.28 -6.22 3.49
C TYR A 194 -5.61 -5.98 4.84
N LEU A 195 -4.29 -6.14 4.86
CA LEU A 195 -3.49 -5.94 6.06
C LEU A 195 -3.29 -4.43 6.32
N PRO A 196 -3.12 -4.02 7.59
CA PRO A 196 -2.69 -2.66 7.91
C PRO A 196 -1.40 -2.30 7.18
N GLN A 197 -1.29 -1.03 6.77
CA GLN A 197 -0.02 -0.50 6.33
C GLN A 197 0.88 -0.25 7.53
N ILE A 198 2.17 -0.53 7.36
CA ILE A 198 3.17 -0.34 8.41
C ILE A 198 4.07 0.79 7.95
N TYR A 199 4.08 1.87 8.72
CA TYR A 199 4.96 3.00 8.54
C TYR A 199 6.10 2.92 9.56
N VAL A 200 7.29 3.26 9.11
CA VAL A 200 8.53 3.24 9.88
C VAL A 200 9.06 4.66 9.92
N VAL A 201 9.37 5.13 11.11
CA VAL A 201 10.11 6.37 11.34
C VAL A 201 11.53 5.98 11.73
N ALA A 202 12.50 6.46 10.96
CA ALA A 202 13.91 6.22 11.22
C ALA A 202 14.71 7.52 11.17
N LYS A 203 15.91 7.51 11.76
CA LYS A 203 16.94 8.54 11.54
C LYS A 203 18.07 7.98 10.71
N GLU A 204 18.65 8.85 9.88
CA GLU A 204 19.91 8.55 9.21
C GLU A 204 21.01 8.36 10.28
N GLU A 205 21.77 7.27 10.19
CA GLU A 205 22.98 7.13 10.99
C GLU A 205 23.98 8.23 10.57
N ALA A 206 24.50 8.96 11.55
CA ALA A 206 25.44 10.06 11.37
C ALA A 206 26.86 9.59 11.02
#